data_AF-A0AB36RR52-F1
#
_entry.id   AF-A0AB36RR52-F1
#
_cell.length_a   1.000
_cell.length_b   1.000
_cell.length_c   1.000
_cell.angle_alpha   90.00
_cell.angle_beta   90.00
_cell.angle_gamma   90.00
#
_symmetry.space_group_name_H-M   'P 1'
#
loop_
_entity.id
_entity.type
_entity.pdbx_description
1 polymer ?
#
loop_
_entity_poly.entity_id
_entity_poly.type
_entity_poly.pdbx_seq_one_letter_code
_entity_poly.pdbx_strand_id
1 'polypeptide(L)'
;MKIKALMIAAALLAAADVHAAPQKAKTASAKAAKAAKAAKAAKAAKAAKVAKVAKVAKVAKVAKVAKVAKVAKVAKVAKVAKVAKVAKVAKVAKVAKVAKVAKVAKVAATAQKEAAPAQQQGGIRFSDGIAAVADNEVITRRRLAEAVSEAKANLPKDAQISESELSRQVLMQLVNQSLIVQAGKRRNIQASEAEIDAVVAKNPALKNLSPAQRRDFADNIIAEKVRQQAVMQNSRVSEAEIDAFLEQAQKQGITLPEGAPLRQYRAQHILIKADSENAAVGAESTIRKIYGEARSGTDFSSLARQYSQDASAGNGGDLGWFADGVMVPAFEEAVHALKPGQVGAPVRTQFGWHIIKLNEVRDAGTPQERIRNSVRQYIFQQKAEQATVNLLRDLHSGAYVDIR
;
A
#
# COMPACT_ATOMS: atom_id res chain seq x y z
N MET A 1 24.48 3.50 9.70
CA MET A 1 24.27 3.90 8.28
C MET A 1 22.79 4.06 7.84
N LYS A 2 21.79 4.07 8.75
CA LYS A 2 20.35 4.12 8.38
C LYS A 2 19.67 5.51 8.51
N ILE A 3 20.44 6.59 8.67
CA ILE A 3 19.89 7.93 8.96
C ILE A 3 19.81 8.84 7.70
N LYS A 4 20.56 8.53 6.62
CA LYS A 4 20.55 9.34 5.39
C LYS A 4 19.34 9.14 4.47
N ALA A 5 18.64 7.99 4.54
CA ALA A 5 17.46 7.73 3.71
C ALA A 5 16.20 8.48 4.16
N LEU A 6 16.18 9.02 5.39
CA LEU A 6 15.02 9.69 5.97
C LEU A 6 15.01 11.21 5.80
N MET A 7 16.14 11.81 5.39
CA MET A 7 16.24 13.24 5.07
C MET A 7 15.64 13.58 3.69
N ILE A 8 15.38 12.58 2.83
CA ILE A 8 14.90 12.79 1.45
C ILE A 8 13.40 13.10 1.40
N ALA A 9 12.61 12.65 2.37
CA ALA A 9 11.17 12.95 2.44
C ALA A 9 10.84 14.35 3.01
N ALA A 10 11.78 15.01 3.71
CA ALA A 10 11.56 16.31 4.32
C ALA A 10 11.83 17.50 3.38
N ALA A 11 12.63 17.30 2.32
CA ALA A 11 12.98 18.37 1.38
C ALA A 11 11.88 18.71 0.36
N LEU A 12 10.87 17.85 0.19
CA LEU A 12 9.77 18.04 -0.77
C LEU A 12 8.55 18.77 -0.19
N LEU A 13 8.52 19.07 1.11
CA LEU A 13 7.38 19.72 1.79
C LEU A 13 7.54 21.24 1.99
N ALA A 14 8.64 21.85 1.52
CA ALA A 14 9.03 23.22 1.90
C ALA A 14 9.17 24.23 0.73
N ALA A 15 8.47 24.04 -0.38
CA ALA A 15 8.47 24.99 -1.50
C ALA A 15 7.04 25.31 -1.97
N ALA A 16 6.26 25.96 -1.12
CA ALA A 16 5.00 26.60 -1.50
C ALA A 16 4.72 27.79 -0.58
N ASP A 17 5.57 28.81 -0.65
CA ASP A 17 5.19 30.18 -0.30
C ASP A 17 6.24 31.12 -0.92
N VAL A 18 5.83 31.92 -1.90
CA VAL A 18 6.11 33.37 -1.99
C VAL A 18 5.46 33.89 -3.28
N HIS A 19 4.52 34.80 -3.07
CA HIS A 19 3.79 35.59 -4.04
C HIS A 19 4.65 36.78 -4.53
N ALA A 20 4.65 37.00 -5.85
CA ALA A 20 4.75 38.26 -6.61
C ALA A 20 5.60 39.46 -6.10
N ALA A 21 6.71 39.74 -6.83
CA ALA A 21 7.10 40.97 -7.59
C ALA A 21 6.80 42.41 -7.08
N PRO A 22 7.42 43.48 -7.64
CA PRO A 22 8.77 43.65 -8.23
C PRO A 22 9.49 44.94 -7.73
N GLN A 23 10.80 45.10 -7.98
CA GLN A 23 11.38 46.43 -8.27
C GLN A 23 12.74 46.38 -8.98
N LYS A 24 12.99 47.45 -9.74
CA LYS A 24 13.99 47.69 -10.80
C LYS A 24 15.39 48.02 -10.23
N ALA A 25 16.46 47.68 -10.97
CA ALA A 25 17.35 48.65 -11.64
C ALA A 25 18.72 48.07 -12.09
N LYS A 26 19.00 48.28 -13.40
CA LYS A 26 20.24 48.81 -14.03
C LYS A 26 21.60 48.07 -13.99
N THR A 27 21.96 47.64 -15.23
CA THR A 27 23.18 47.96 -16.04
C THR A 27 24.53 47.23 -15.89
N ALA A 28 25.11 47.02 -17.09
CA ALA A 28 26.52 46.81 -17.49
C ALA A 28 26.98 45.33 -17.64
N SER A 29 27.04 44.76 -18.87
CA SER A 29 28.13 44.82 -19.89
C SER A 29 29.33 43.92 -19.51
N ALA A 30 29.99 43.09 -20.33
CA ALA A 30 30.00 42.85 -21.77
C ALA A 30 30.83 41.58 -22.09
N LYS A 31 30.69 41.06 -23.34
CA LYS A 31 31.70 40.37 -24.20
C LYS A 31 32.27 39.01 -23.74
N ALA A 32 32.57 38.01 -24.59
CA ALA A 32 32.61 37.87 -26.05
C ALA A 32 32.68 36.38 -26.48
N ALA A 33 32.17 36.07 -27.69
CA ALA A 33 32.73 35.24 -28.78
C ALA A 33 33.06 33.73 -28.54
N LYS A 34 32.99 32.76 -29.48
CA LYS A 34 32.61 32.66 -30.90
C LYS A 34 32.53 31.15 -31.29
N ALA A 35 31.64 30.84 -32.24
CA ALA A 35 31.76 29.92 -33.40
C ALA A 35 32.07 28.40 -33.27
N ALA A 36 31.15 27.57 -33.80
CA ALA A 36 31.30 26.68 -35.00
C ALA A 36 29.98 25.89 -35.25
N LYS A 37 29.21 26.11 -36.34
CA LYS A 37 29.15 25.40 -37.65
C LYS A 37 29.05 23.85 -37.52
N ALA A 38 28.22 23.08 -38.24
CA ALA A 38 27.49 23.23 -39.51
C ALA A 38 26.33 22.19 -39.58
N ALA A 39 25.14 22.55 -40.09
CA ALA A 39 24.61 22.25 -41.44
C ALA A 39 23.88 20.89 -41.63
N LYS A 40 22.58 20.96 -41.94
CA LYS A 40 21.94 20.11 -42.97
C LYS A 40 20.72 20.82 -43.58
N ALA A 41 20.45 20.47 -44.82
CA ALA A 41 19.89 21.30 -45.87
C ALA A 41 18.35 21.39 -45.95
N ALA A 42 17.89 22.55 -46.47
CA ALA A 42 16.86 22.82 -47.49
C ALA A 42 16.23 21.60 -48.23
N LYS A 43 15.00 21.61 -48.79
CA LYS A 43 14.18 22.69 -49.39
C LYS A 43 12.79 22.13 -49.80
N ALA A 44 11.73 22.97 -49.68
CA ALA A 44 10.60 23.27 -50.62
C ALA A 44 9.75 22.11 -51.25
N ALA A 45 8.46 22.21 -51.62
CA ALA A 45 7.42 23.23 -51.85
C ALA A 45 6.06 22.46 -51.98
N LYS A 46 4.86 22.87 -51.52
CA LYS A 46 3.94 23.99 -51.84
C LYS A 46 2.76 23.60 -52.77
N ALA A 47 1.53 23.94 -52.33
CA ALA A 47 0.23 24.11 -53.05
C ALA A 47 -0.49 22.82 -53.55
N ALA A 48 -1.83 22.69 -53.60
CA ALA A 48 -2.90 23.68 -53.85
C ALA A 48 -4.30 23.26 -53.32
N LYS A 49 -5.24 24.22 -53.35
CA LYS A 49 -6.66 24.23 -52.96
C LYS A 49 -7.60 23.63 -54.04
N VAL A 50 -8.75 23.07 -53.63
CA VAL A 50 -10.12 23.17 -54.25
C VAL A 50 -11.13 22.78 -53.12
N ALA A 51 -11.97 23.62 -52.50
CA ALA A 51 -13.18 24.38 -52.90
C ALA A 51 -14.53 23.58 -52.90
N LYS A 52 -15.38 23.93 -51.91
CA LYS A 52 -16.86 24.12 -51.87
C LYS A 52 -17.86 23.04 -52.38
N VAL A 53 -18.86 22.73 -51.52
CA VAL A 53 -20.34 22.85 -51.69
C VAL A 53 -20.97 22.93 -50.26
N ALA A 54 -21.47 24.05 -49.71
CA ALA A 54 -22.83 24.65 -49.78
C ALA A 54 -23.99 23.75 -49.23
N LYS A 55 -24.54 23.97 -48.02
CA LYS A 55 -25.69 24.85 -47.61
C LYS A 55 -27.05 24.11 -47.51
N VAL A 56 -27.66 24.11 -46.32
CA VAL A 56 -29.11 24.35 -45.97
C VAL A 56 -29.14 24.69 -44.46
N ALA A 57 -29.24 25.93 -43.95
CA ALA A 57 -30.37 26.88 -43.80
C ALA A 57 -31.60 26.32 -43.02
N LYS A 58 -31.69 26.51 -41.69
CA LYS A 58 -32.39 27.59 -40.92
C LYS A 58 -33.94 27.55 -40.91
N VAL A 59 -34.51 27.37 -39.70
CA VAL A 59 -35.77 27.97 -39.18
C VAL A 59 -35.53 28.18 -37.66
N ALA A 60 -35.22 29.36 -37.12
CA ALA A 60 -36.07 30.52 -36.75
C ALA A 60 -37.21 30.19 -35.73
N LYS A 61 -36.93 30.41 -34.44
CA LYS A 61 -37.45 31.50 -33.56
C LYS A 61 -38.91 31.35 -33.07
N VAL A 62 -39.07 31.22 -31.76
CA VAL A 62 -39.98 32.06 -30.95
C VAL A 62 -39.27 32.43 -29.64
N ALA A 63 -39.47 33.67 -29.19
CA ALA A 63 -38.77 34.34 -28.12
C ALA A 63 -39.74 34.83 -27.03
N LYS A 64 -39.17 35.12 -25.85
CA LYS A 64 -39.58 36.06 -24.78
C LYS A 64 -40.71 35.64 -23.82
N VAL A 65 -40.37 35.58 -22.52
CA VAL A 65 -40.65 36.56 -21.43
C VAL A 65 -39.54 36.34 -20.36
N ALA A 66 -38.54 37.20 -20.12
CA ALA A 66 -38.46 38.54 -19.52
C ALA A 66 -38.53 38.62 -17.96
N LYS A 67 -37.36 38.95 -17.37
CA LYS A 67 -37.06 39.76 -16.15
C LYS A 67 -37.43 39.16 -14.77
N VAL A 68 -36.53 39.10 -13.78
CA VAL A 68 -36.03 40.24 -12.98
C VAL A 68 -34.51 40.18 -12.72
N ALA A 69 -33.88 41.35 -12.67
CA ALA A 69 -32.47 41.59 -12.35
C ALA A 69 -32.31 42.59 -11.18
N LYS A 70 -31.10 42.59 -10.60
CA LYS A 70 -30.44 43.47 -9.59
C LYS A 70 -30.37 42.84 -8.18
N VAL A 71 -29.22 42.35 -7.70
CA VAL A 71 -27.90 42.99 -7.38
C VAL A 71 -28.01 44.00 -6.24
N ALA A 72 -27.42 43.69 -5.07
CA ALA A 72 -26.31 44.47 -4.50
C ALA A 72 -25.71 43.80 -3.24
N LYS A 73 -24.40 43.98 -3.12
CA LYS A 73 -23.47 43.57 -2.05
C LYS A 73 -23.76 44.30 -0.73
N VAL A 74 -23.55 43.63 0.40
CA VAL A 74 -22.89 44.22 1.58
C VAL A 74 -21.90 43.21 2.16
N ALA A 75 -20.71 43.70 2.47
CA ALA A 75 -19.56 42.97 2.97
C ALA A 75 -19.49 42.99 4.51
N LYS A 76 -18.62 42.10 5.05
CA LYS A 76 -17.98 42.12 6.38
C LYS A 76 -18.85 41.80 7.61
N VAL A 77 -18.68 40.57 8.12
CA VAL A 77 -18.23 40.37 9.51
C VAL A 77 -17.13 39.30 9.50
N ALA A 78 -15.95 39.72 9.92
CA ALA A 78 -14.81 38.88 10.23
C ALA A 78 -14.90 38.38 11.68
N LYS A 79 -14.15 37.30 11.96
CA LYS A 79 -13.84 36.64 13.24
C LYS A 79 -14.66 35.39 13.59
N VAL A 80 -14.21 34.25 13.08
CA VAL A 80 -13.90 33.08 13.95
C VAL A 80 -12.60 32.45 13.44
N ALA A 81 -11.47 33.02 13.86
CA ALA A 81 -10.18 32.35 13.84
C ALA A 81 -10.07 31.54 15.14
N LYS A 82 -10.13 30.21 15.04
CA LYS A 82 -9.51 29.21 15.94
C LYS A 82 -9.96 27.79 15.56
N VAL A 83 -9.55 27.31 14.39
CA VAL A 83 -9.44 25.87 14.12
C VAL A 83 -8.05 25.60 13.53
N ALA A 84 -7.03 25.94 14.32
CA ALA A 84 -5.64 25.57 14.08
C ALA A 84 -5.22 24.66 15.23
N LYS A 85 -5.59 23.37 15.15
CA LYS A 85 -5.02 22.28 15.98
C LYS A 85 -5.35 20.86 15.51
N VAL A 86 -5.55 20.63 14.20
CA VAL A 86 -5.76 19.26 13.64
C VAL A 86 -4.60 18.82 12.73
N ALA A 87 -3.50 19.58 12.65
CA ALA A 87 -2.32 19.23 11.85
C ALA A 87 -1.22 18.47 12.64
N LYS A 88 -1.58 17.63 13.62
CA LYS A 88 -0.64 16.73 14.33
C LYS A 88 -0.94 15.24 14.18
N VAL A 89 -1.84 14.84 13.27
CA VAL A 89 -2.17 13.41 13.05
C VAL A 89 -1.27 12.76 11.97
N ALA A 90 -0.47 13.53 11.23
CA ALA A 90 0.40 13.01 10.16
C ALA A 90 1.72 12.36 10.64
N LYS A 91 1.93 12.14 11.95
CA LYS A 91 3.11 11.41 12.49
C LYS A 91 2.79 9.98 12.99
N VAL A 92 1.59 9.45 12.73
CA VAL A 92 1.18 8.12 13.21
C VAL A 92 1.51 6.99 12.21
N ALA A 93 2.08 7.28 11.03
CA ALA A 93 2.44 6.25 10.04
C ALA A 93 3.74 5.45 10.35
N LYS A 94 4.36 5.61 11.54
CA LYS A 94 5.61 4.92 11.91
C LYS A 94 5.51 3.93 13.09
N VAL A 95 4.32 3.42 13.39
CA VAL A 95 4.13 2.34 14.38
C VAL A 95 3.58 1.05 13.73
N ALA A 96 3.77 0.85 12.42
CA ALA A 96 3.45 -0.41 11.73
C ALA A 96 4.60 -1.45 11.81
N LYS A 97 5.39 -1.43 12.90
CA LYS A 97 6.36 -2.50 13.23
C LYS A 97 6.29 -2.84 14.71
N VAL A 98 5.15 -3.35 15.17
CA VAL A 98 5.07 -4.07 16.45
C VAL A 98 4.43 -5.43 16.19
N ALA A 99 5.17 -6.28 15.47
CA ALA A 99 5.02 -7.72 15.51
C ALA A 99 6.28 -8.30 16.17
N LYS A 100 6.49 -7.96 17.45
CA LYS A 100 7.42 -8.66 18.35
C LYS A 100 6.83 -8.66 19.75
N VAL A 101 5.86 -9.53 19.98
CA VAL A 101 5.42 -9.90 21.32
C VAL A 101 6.31 -11.04 21.79
N ALA A 102 7.37 -10.70 22.52
CA ALA A 102 8.20 -11.66 23.21
C ALA A 102 8.86 -11.00 24.43
N LYS A 103 8.09 -10.94 25.53
CA LYS A 103 8.51 -10.98 26.95
C LYS A 103 7.39 -10.36 27.79
N VAL A 104 6.64 -11.16 28.53
CA VAL A 104 6.77 -11.34 30.00
C VAL A 104 5.85 -12.51 30.39
N ALA A 105 6.38 -13.73 30.27
CA ALA A 105 5.87 -14.90 30.99
C ALA A 105 6.86 -15.22 32.11
N LYS A 106 7.03 -14.30 33.07
CA LYS A 106 7.86 -14.56 34.26
C LYS A 106 7.64 -13.58 35.41
N VAL A 107 6.40 -13.37 35.85
CA VAL A 107 6.12 -12.89 37.22
C VAL A 107 4.78 -13.48 37.71
N ALA A 108 4.72 -14.80 37.84
CA ALA A 108 3.59 -15.49 38.51
C ALA A 108 4.01 -16.87 39.06
N ALA A 109 5.28 -17.00 39.49
CA ALA A 109 5.80 -18.25 40.00
C ALA A 109 6.72 -17.99 41.19
N THR A 110 6.15 -17.48 42.29
CA THR A 110 6.66 -17.62 43.66
C THR A 110 5.64 -17.04 44.64
N ALA A 111 4.56 -17.78 44.89
CA ALA A 111 3.72 -17.65 46.09
C ALA A 111 2.79 -18.88 46.16
N GLN A 112 3.37 -20.07 46.30
CA GLN A 112 2.64 -21.22 46.83
C GLN A 112 3.10 -21.41 48.26
N LYS A 113 2.31 -20.91 49.21
CA LYS A 113 2.30 -21.41 50.59
C LYS A 113 0.89 -21.20 51.17
N GLU A 114 0.25 -22.34 51.46
CA GLU A 114 -0.93 -22.58 52.31
C GLU A 114 -2.07 -21.56 52.35
N ALA A 115 -3.22 -21.95 51.78
CA ALA A 115 -4.53 -21.56 52.29
C ALA A 115 -5.51 -22.74 52.18
N ALA A 116 -6.19 -23.03 53.29
CA ALA A 116 -7.20 -24.07 53.49
C ALA A 116 -8.44 -23.89 52.58
N PRO A 117 -9.36 -24.88 52.46
CA PRO A 117 -10.39 -24.87 51.42
C PRO A 117 -11.47 -23.83 51.75
N ALA A 118 -11.44 -22.71 51.04
CA ALA A 118 -12.48 -21.70 51.11
C ALA A 118 -13.66 -22.09 50.22
N GLN A 119 -14.84 -22.04 50.82
CA GLN A 119 -16.15 -22.39 50.31
C GLN A 119 -16.47 -21.73 48.96
N GLN A 120 -17.20 -22.45 48.10
CA GLN A 120 -17.89 -21.91 46.93
C GLN A 120 -18.85 -20.79 47.36
N GLN A 121 -18.39 -19.56 47.31
CA GLN A 121 -19.26 -18.39 47.29
C GLN A 121 -19.58 -18.08 45.84
N GLY A 122 -20.87 -18.11 45.49
CA GLY A 122 -21.40 -17.57 44.24
C GLY A 122 -21.09 -16.07 44.16
N GLY A 123 -19.92 -15.75 43.63
CA GLY A 123 -19.44 -14.39 43.46
C GLY A 123 -20.07 -13.76 42.22
N ILE A 124 -20.77 -12.64 42.44
CA ILE A 124 -21.27 -11.73 41.41
C ILE A 124 -20.15 -11.50 40.37
N ARG A 125 -20.39 -11.92 39.13
CA ARG A 125 -19.55 -11.52 37.99
C ARG A 125 -19.74 -10.03 37.80
N PHE A 126 -18.76 -9.21 38.24
CA PHE A 126 -18.72 -7.81 37.84
C PHE A 126 -18.76 -7.77 36.31
N SER A 127 -19.81 -7.20 35.73
CA SER A 127 -19.89 -6.96 34.30
C SER A 127 -18.72 -6.05 33.94
N ASP A 128 -17.76 -6.56 33.15
CA ASP A 128 -16.66 -5.77 32.60
C ASP A 128 -17.25 -4.47 32.01
N GLY A 129 -16.83 -3.31 32.54
CA GLY A 129 -17.36 -2.03 32.08
C GLY A 129 -17.08 -1.81 30.58
N ILE A 130 -17.99 -1.11 29.90
CA ILE A 130 -17.84 -0.77 28.48
C ILE A 130 -16.91 0.44 28.36
N ALA A 131 -15.92 0.35 27.48
CA ALA A 131 -15.05 1.47 27.11
C ALA A 131 -15.50 2.10 25.78
N ALA A 132 -15.92 1.27 24.82
CA ALA A 132 -16.55 1.74 23.59
C ALA A 132 -17.44 0.64 22.96
N VAL A 133 -18.34 1.05 22.07
CA VAL A 133 -19.12 0.18 21.20
C VAL A 133 -18.85 0.59 19.76
N ALA A 134 -18.53 -0.37 18.90
CA ALA A 134 -18.31 -0.19 17.47
C ALA A 134 -19.20 -1.19 16.70
N ASP A 135 -20.29 -0.70 16.13
CA ASP A 135 -21.39 -1.50 15.58
C ASP A 135 -21.85 -2.58 16.59
N ASN A 136 -21.62 -3.86 16.28
CA ASN A 136 -22.06 -5.00 17.09
C ASN A 136 -20.95 -5.50 18.02
N GLU A 137 -19.81 -4.80 18.12
CA GLU A 137 -18.67 -5.21 18.93
C GLU A 137 -18.47 -4.25 20.12
N VAL A 138 -18.30 -4.83 21.30
CA VAL A 138 -18.09 -4.11 22.56
C VAL A 138 -16.63 -4.20 22.96
N ILE A 139 -16.00 -3.03 23.12
CA ILE A 139 -14.64 -2.92 23.67
C ILE A 139 -14.76 -2.73 25.18
N THR A 140 -14.30 -3.71 25.95
CA THR A 140 -14.36 -3.67 27.42
C THR A 140 -13.21 -2.85 28.02
N ARG A 141 -13.42 -2.33 29.23
CA ARG A 141 -12.38 -1.63 30.01
C ARG A 141 -11.19 -2.53 30.30
N ARG A 142 -11.42 -3.82 30.53
CA ARG A 142 -10.36 -4.81 30.70
C ARG A 142 -9.48 -4.94 29.46
N ARG A 143 -10.10 -5.09 28.27
CA ARG A 143 -9.36 -5.16 27.00
C ARG A 143 -8.56 -3.88 26.74
N LEU A 144 -9.15 -2.71 27.02
CA LEU A 144 -8.47 -1.43 26.92
C LEU A 144 -7.26 -1.37 27.87
N ALA A 145 -7.42 -1.73 29.14
CA ALA A 145 -6.34 -1.72 30.12
C ALA A 145 -5.19 -2.66 29.73
N GLU A 146 -5.50 -3.86 29.26
CA GLU A 146 -4.51 -4.82 28.72
C GLU A 146 -3.74 -4.20 27.54
N ALA A 147 -4.44 -3.59 26.58
CA ALA A 147 -3.83 -2.94 25.43
C ALA A 147 -2.97 -1.72 25.81
N VAL A 148 -3.41 -0.93 26.79
CA VAL A 148 -2.64 0.22 27.31
C VAL A 148 -1.38 -0.23 28.01
N SER A 149 -1.45 -1.30 28.81
CA SER A 149 -0.27 -1.90 29.45
C SER A 149 0.73 -2.41 28.41
N GLU A 150 0.25 -3.08 27.37
CA GLU A 150 1.09 -3.54 26.26
C GLU A 150 1.72 -2.37 25.50
N ALA A 151 0.95 -1.33 25.19
CA ALA A 151 1.46 -0.14 24.54
C ALA A 151 2.55 0.54 25.39
N LYS A 152 2.30 0.69 26.70
CA LYS A 152 3.26 1.27 27.66
C LYS A 152 4.56 0.47 27.74
N ALA A 153 4.52 -0.85 27.67
CA ALA A 153 5.71 -1.70 27.68
C ALA A 153 6.59 -1.50 26.43
N ASN A 154 5.99 -1.09 25.30
CA ASN A 154 6.67 -0.85 24.04
C ASN A 154 7.07 0.62 23.82
N LEU A 155 6.73 1.52 24.74
CA LEU A 155 7.08 2.93 24.62
C LEU A 155 8.60 3.14 24.79
N PRO A 156 9.22 4.03 23.98
CA PRO A 156 10.58 4.50 24.24
C PRO A 156 10.70 5.08 25.66
N LYS A 157 11.82 4.83 26.34
CA LYS A 157 12.02 5.29 27.74
C LYS A 157 11.97 6.81 27.90
N ASP A 158 12.23 7.54 26.82
CA ASP A 158 12.21 8.99 26.69
C ASP A 158 10.84 9.56 26.26
N ALA A 159 9.88 8.70 25.90
CA ALA A 159 8.55 9.14 25.50
C ALA A 159 7.72 9.61 26.70
N GLN A 160 7.49 10.92 26.78
CA GLN A 160 6.55 11.51 27.73
C GLN A 160 5.15 11.59 27.10
N ILE A 161 4.31 10.60 27.42
CA ILE A 161 2.87 10.62 27.12
C ILE A 161 2.10 10.46 28.42
N SER A 162 1.01 11.22 28.59
CA SER A 162 0.13 10.99 29.73
C SER A 162 -0.62 9.67 29.59
N GLU A 163 -0.91 9.01 30.71
CA GLU A 163 -1.69 7.76 30.69
C GLU A 163 -3.07 7.95 30.06
N SER A 164 -3.70 9.11 30.28
CA SER A 164 -4.98 9.47 29.67
C SER A 164 -4.91 9.60 28.14
N GLU A 165 -3.82 10.19 27.62
CA GLU A 165 -3.61 10.35 26.19
C GLU A 165 -3.28 9.00 25.55
N LEU A 166 -2.42 8.21 26.18
CA LEU A 166 -2.12 6.84 25.73
C LEU A 166 -3.39 5.99 25.70
N SER A 167 -4.20 6.04 26.76
CA SER A 167 -5.47 5.31 26.84
C SER A 167 -6.44 5.72 25.72
N ARG A 168 -6.58 7.03 25.46
CA ARG A 168 -7.41 7.53 24.36
C ARG A 168 -6.89 7.06 22.99
N GLN A 169 -5.59 7.11 22.76
CA GLN A 169 -4.99 6.65 21.50
C GLN A 169 -5.19 5.15 21.29
N VAL A 170 -4.97 4.34 22.33
CA VAL A 170 -5.19 2.89 22.28
C VAL A 170 -6.66 2.55 22.07
N LEU A 171 -7.59 3.26 22.72
CA LEU A 171 -9.02 3.06 22.51
C LEU A 171 -9.42 3.31 21.05
N MET A 172 -8.95 4.41 20.46
CA MET A 172 -9.18 4.70 19.03
C MET A 172 -8.57 3.62 18.12
N GLN A 173 -7.40 3.08 18.48
CA GLN A 173 -6.79 1.97 17.74
C GLN A 173 -7.63 0.69 17.84
N LEU A 174 -8.19 0.36 19.01
CA LEU A 174 -9.07 -0.79 19.20
C LEU A 174 -10.37 -0.64 18.41
N VAL A 175 -10.99 0.54 18.41
CA VAL A 175 -12.16 0.84 17.58
C VAL A 175 -11.83 0.66 16.09
N ASN A 176 -10.74 1.26 15.61
CA ASN A 176 -10.30 1.10 14.22
C ASN A 176 -10.07 -0.37 13.84
N GLN A 177 -9.41 -1.14 14.72
CA GLN A 177 -9.16 -2.55 14.51
C GLN A 177 -10.47 -3.34 14.41
N SER A 178 -11.39 -3.12 15.36
CA SER A 178 -12.72 -3.76 15.37
C SER A 178 -13.47 -3.50 14.06
N LEU A 179 -13.55 -2.25 13.61
CA LEU A 179 -14.24 -1.90 12.36
C LEU A 179 -13.63 -2.61 11.13
N ILE A 180 -12.30 -2.70 11.05
CA ILE A 180 -11.61 -3.40 9.95
C ILE A 180 -11.92 -4.90 10.00
N VAL A 181 -11.86 -5.52 11.18
CA VAL A 181 -12.15 -6.96 11.37
C VAL A 181 -13.59 -7.26 10.97
N GLN A 182 -14.54 -6.44 11.41
CA GLN A 182 -15.96 -6.58 11.04
C GLN A 182 -16.16 -6.44 9.53
N ALA A 183 -15.46 -5.51 8.88
CA ALA A 183 -15.48 -5.40 7.42
C ALA A 183 -14.92 -6.65 6.72
N GLY A 184 -13.86 -7.24 7.25
CA GLY A 184 -13.31 -8.51 6.77
C GLY A 184 -14.31 -9.66 6.90
N LYS A 185 -14.90 -9.81 8.08
CA LYS A 185 -15.92 -10.84 8.36
C LYS A 185 -17.14 -10.71 7.43
N ARG A 186 -17.64 -9.49 7.19
CA ARG A 186 -18.72 -9.22 6.23
C ARG A 186 -18.39 -9.60 4.78
N ARG A 187 -17.10 -9.63 4.43
CA ARG A 187 -16.58 -10.01 3.11
C ARG A 187 -16.11 -11.46 3.05
N ASN A 188 -16.43 -12.28 4.04
CA ASN A 188 -15.98 -13.67 4.16
C ASN A 188 -14.45 -13.82 4.16
N ILE A 189 -13.71 -12.80 4.61
CA ILE A 189 -12.26 -12.89 4.82
C ILE A 189 -12.05 -13.61 6.15
N GLN A 190 -11.39 -14.77 6.10
CA GLN A 190 -11.13 -15.62 7.24
C GLN A 190 -9.62 -15.79 7.47
N ALA A 191 -9.24 -16.05 8.72
CA ALA A 191 -7.91 -16.54 9.08
C ALA A 191 -7.98 -18.06 9.21
N SER A 192 -7.15 -18.77 8.46
CA SER A 192 -7.05 -20.23 8.57
C SER A 192 -6.19 -20.64 9.76
N GLU A 193 -6.43 -21.82 10.32
CA GLU A 193 -5.57 -22.37 11.40
C GLU A 193 -4.10 -22.47 10.96
N ALA A 194 -3.85 -22.80 9.69
CA ALA A 194 -2.49 -22.83 9.14
C ALA A 194 -1.80 -21.45 9.18
N GLU A 195 -2.52 -20.36 8.94
CA GLU A 195 -1.97 -19.00 9.04
C GLU A 195 -1.69 -18.62 10.50
N ILE A 196 -2.58 -19.00 11.43
CA ILE A 196 -2.38 -18.77 12.85
C ILE A 196 -1.14 -19.54 13.34
N ASP A 197 -1.04 -20.82 12.99
CA ASP A 197 0.08 -21.67 13.37
C ASP A 197 1.40 -21.19 12.72
N ALA A 198 1.35 -20.66 11.50
CA ALA A 198 2.53 -20.04 10.86
C ALA A 198 3.02 -18.78 11.59
N VAL A 199 2.11 -17.97 12.14
CA VAL A 199 2.47 -16.81 12.97
C VAL A 199 3.11 -17.26 14.29
N VAL A 200 2.59 -18.31 14.92
CA VAL A 200 3.16 -18.90 16.14
C VAL A 200 4.54 -19.51 15.87
N ALA A 201 4.70 -20.23 14.76
CA ALA A 201 5.96 -20.84 14.36
C ALA A 201 7.08 -19.79 14.16
N LYS A 202 6.74 -18.62 13.62
CA LYS A 202 7.66 -17.49 13.45
C LYS A 202 8.02 -16.78 14.76
N ASN A 203 7.25 -16.99 15.83
CA ASN A 203 7.48 -16.40 17.14
C ASN A 203 7.51 -17.48 18.24
N PRO A 204 8.69 -18.09 18.49
CA PRO A 204 8.84 -19.18 19.48
C PRO A 204 8.42 -18.83 20.91
N ALA A 205 8.25 -17.53 21.22
CA ALA A 205 7.74 -17.04 22.50
C ALA A 205 6.22 -17.20 22.68
N LEU A 206 5.48 -17.54 21.61
CA LEU A 206 4.03 -17.71 21.59
C LEU A 206 3.57 -19.16 21.78
N LYS A 207 4.44 -20.05 22.28
CA LYS A 207 4.07 -21.45 22.53
C LYS A 207 2.88 -21.51 23.51
N ASN A 208 1.87 -22.31 23.18
CA ASN A 208 0.66 -22.55 23.95
C ASN A 208 -0.28 -21.34 24.08
N LEU A 209 -0.74 -20.80 22.94
CA LEU A 209 -1.78 -19.77 22.92
C LEU A 209 -3.10 -20.27 23.54
N SER A 210 -3.68 -19.48 24.44
CA SER A 210 -5.05 -19.67 24.90
C SER A 210 -6.07 -19.48 23.76
N PRO A 211 -7.30 -20.02 23.87
CA PRO A 211 -8.35 -19.79 22.87
C PRO A 211 -8.65 -18.31 22.62
N ALA A 212 -8.52 -17.46 23.64
CA ALA A 212 -8.68 -16.02 23.50
C ALA A 212 -7.58 -15.40 22.63
N GLN A 213 -6.32 -15.75 22.90
CA GLN A 213 -5.19 -15.26 22.11
C GLN A 213 -5.26 -15.74 20.65
N ARG A 214 -5.68 -16.98 20.40
CA ARG A 214 -5.90 -17.48 19.02
C ARG A 214 -6.93 -16.61 18.27
N ARG A 215 -8.02 -16.21 18.93
CA ARG A 215 -9.01 -15.28 18.33
C ARG A 215 -8.40 -13.91 18.03
N ASP A 216 -7.60 -13.36 18.95
CA ASP A 216 -6.92 -12.08 18.71
C ASP A 216 -5.97 -12.15 17.50
N PHE A 217 -5.24 -13.26 17.33
CA PHE A 217 -4.42 -13.48 16.15
C PHE A 217 -5.26 -13.63 14.87
N ALA A 218 -6.36 -14.36 14.92
CA ALA A 218 -7.28 -14.48 13.79
C ALA A 218 -7.81 -13.10 13.36
N ASP A 219 -8.25 -12.29 14.31
CA ASP A 219 -8.74 -10.93 14.05
C ASP A 219 -7.61 -10.03 13.48
N ASN A 220 -6.38 -10.14 14.00
CA ASN A 220 -5.23 -9.42 13.44
C ASN A 220 -4.93 -9.84 11.99
N ILE A 221 -4.98 -11.14 11.67
CA ILE A 221 -4.78 -11.66 10.32
C ILE A 221 -5.88 -11.15 9.38
N ILE A 222 -7.15 -11.19 9.81
CA ILE A 222 -8.28 -10.67 9.03
C ILE A 222 -8.06 -9.18 8.74
N ALA A 223 -7.71 -8.39 9.75
CA ALA A 223 -7.48 -6.97 9.58
C ALA A 223 -6.33 -6.67 8.63
N GLU A 224 -5.24 -7.44 8.70
CA GLU A 224 -4.10 -7.30 7.80
C GLU A 224 -4.49 -7.61 6.35
N LYS A 225 -5.23 -8.70 6.12
CA LYS A 225 -5.76 -9.05 4.79
C LYS A 225 -6.65 -7.94 4.22
N VAL A 226 -7.52 -7.35 5.04
CA VAL A 226 -8.40 -6.24 4.63
C VAL A 226 -7.58 -5.01 4.24
N ARG A 227 -6.58 -4.62 5.04
CA ARG A 227 -5.68 -3.49 4.72
C ARG A 227 -4.89 -3.77 3.45
N GLN A 228 -4.30 -4.96 3.34
CA GLN A 228 -3.53 -5.37 2.16
C GLN A 228 -4.40 -5.32 0.90
N GLN A 229 -5.64 -5.83 0.97
CA GLN A 229 -6.57 -5.75 -0.14
C GLN A 229 -6.91 -4.30 -0.51
N ALA A 230 -7.16 -3.43 0.46
CA ALA A 230 -7.42 -2.01 0.21
C ALA A 230 -6.21 -1.31 -0.44
N VAL A 231 -4.99 -1.63 0.00
CA VAL A 231 -3.75 -1.14 -0.61
C VAL A 231 -3.62 -1.66 -2.04
N MET A 232 -3.79 -2.97 -2.27
CA MET A 232 -3.69 -3.56 -3.60
C MET A 232 -4.69 -2.99 -4.60
N GLN A 233 -5.92 -2.70 -4.15
CA GLN A 233 -6.96 -2.12 -5.00
C GLN A 233 -6.69 -0.66 -5.35
N ASN A 234 -6.07 0.12 -4.45
CA ASN A 234 -5.98 1.58 -4.59
C ASN A 234 -4.56 2.12 -4.79
N SER A 235 -3.52 1.27 -4.77
CA SER A 235 -2.11 1.72 -4.80
C SER A 235 -1.36 1.40 -6.09
N ARG A 236 -2.03 0.90 -7.12
CA ARG A 236 -1.40 0.68 -8.43
C ARG A 236 -0.87 2.01 -8.98
N VAL A 237 0.38 2.00 -9.46
CA VAL A 237 1.05 3.16 -10.04
C VAL A 237 1.19 2.93 -11.54
N SER A 238 0.67 3.86 -12.33
CA SER A 238 0.78 3.82 -13.79
C SER A 238 2.03 4.55 -14.29
N GLU A 239 2.49 4.20 -15.50
CA GLU A 239 3.61 4.90 -16.14
C GLU A 239 3.31 6.39 -16.36
N ALA A 240 2.07 6.75 -16.68
CA ALA A 240 1.65 8.14 -16.85
C ALA A 240 1.80 8.96 -15.57
N GLU A 241 1.57 8.37 -14.40
CA GLU A 241 1.76 9.03 -13.10
C GLU A 241 3.24 9.24 -12.79
N ILE A 242 4.08 8.26 -13.14
CA ILE A 242 5.53 8.37 -13.02
C ILE A 242 6.04 9.50 -13.93
N ASP A 243 5.60 9.52 -15.19
CA ASP A 243 5.96 10.56 -16.16
C ASP A 243 5.54 11.95 -15.68
N ALA A 244 4.30 12.09 -15.21
CA ALA A 244 3.79 13.35 -14.67
C ALA A 244 4.60 13.83 -13.46
N PHE A 245 4.98 12.92 -12.55
CA PHE A 245 5.82 13.24 -11.40
C PHE A 245 7.22 13.70 -11.83
N LEU A 246 7.85 13.01 -12.78
CA LEU A 246 9.16 13.37 -13.31
C LEU A 246 9.14 14.73 -14.02
N GLU A 247 8.11 14.98 -14.83
CA GLU A 247 7.92 16.26 -15.50
C GLU A 247 7.71 17.39 -14.49
N GLN A 248 6.93 17.15 -13.44
CA GLN A 248 6.72 18.12 -12.38
C GLN A 248 8.01 18.42 -11.61
N ALA A 249 8.77 17.38 -11.23
CA ALA A 249 10.06 17.54 -10.56
C ALA A 249 11.04 18.35 -11.43
N GLN A 250 11.09 18.06 -12.74
CA GLN A 250 11.91 18.81 -13.69
C GLN A 250 11.49 20.28 -13.81
N LYS A 251 10.19 20.57 -13.89
CA LYS A 251 9.66 21.95 -13.91
C LYS A 251 9.99 22.73 -12.63
N GLN A 252 10.06 22.04 -11.50
CA GLN A 252 10.44 22.61 -10.21
C GLN A 252 11.95 22.68 -9.98
N GLY A 253 12.77 22.21 -10.94
CA GLY A 253 14.23 22.16 -10.79
C GLY A 253 14.71 21.17 -9.73
N ILE A 254 13.85 20.21 -9.34
CA ILE A 254 14.17 19.19 -8.34
C ILE A 254 14.94 18.06 -9.01
N THR A 255 16.19 17.89 -8.61
CA THR A 255 16.99 16.72 -9.00
C THR A 255 16.61 15.54 -8.12
N LEU A 256 16.03 14.50 -8.72
CA LEU A 256 15.67 13.28 -8.02
C LEU A 256 16.91 12.40 -7.81
N PRO A 257 17.05 11.77 -6.63
CA PRO A 257 18.14 10.84 -6.40
C PRO A 257 18.00 9.62 -7.32
N GLU A 258 19.14 9.15 -7.83
CA GLU A 258 19.18 8.04 -8.77
C GLU A 258 18.57 6.75 -8.20
N GLY A 259 18.54 6.59 -6.88
CA GLY A 259 18.04 5.38 -6.22
C GLY A 259 19.08 4.26 -6.20
N ALA A 260 18.75 3.15 -5.54
CA ALA A 260 19.61 1.96 -5.56
C ALA A 260 19.54 1.28 -6.95
N PRO A 261 20.59 0.51 -7.34
CA PRO A 261 20.48 -0.42 -8.46
C PRO A 261 19.18 -1.22 -8.41
N LEU A 262 18.53 -1.39 -9.56
CA LEU A 262 17.33 -2.21 -9.64
C LEU A 262 17.75 -3.65 -9.67
N ARG A 263 17.28 -4.40 -8.69
CA ARG A 263 17.32 -5.85 -8.78
C ARG A 263 16.35 -6.25 -9.87
N GLN A 264 16.90 -6.77 -10.95
CA GLN A 264 16.15 -7.30 -12.08
C GLN A 264 16.25 -8.82 -12.07
N TYR A 265 15.16 -9.45 -12.48
CA TYR A 265 14.99 -10.88 -12.53
C TYR A 265 14.77 -11.27 -13.98
N ARG A 266 15.43 -12.32 -14.42
CA ARG A 266 15.11 -13.01 -15.66
C ARG A 266 14.50 -14.35 -15.31
N ALA A 267 13.24 -14.56 -15.66
CA ALA A 267 12.54 -15.79 -15.33
C ALA A 267 11.82 -16.37 -16.54
N GLN A 268 11.63 -17.68 -16.51
CA GLN A 268 10.68 -18.38 -17.37
C GLN A 268 9.47 -18.80 -16.55
N HIS A 269 8.31 -18.90 -17.18
CA HIS A 269 7.13 -19.44 -16.53
C HIS A 269 6.28 -20.35 -17.42
N ILE A 270 5.48 -21.17 -16.77
CA ILE A 270 4.42 -21.99 -17.38
C ILE A 270 3.12 -21.62 -16.71
N LEU A 271 2.15 -21.13 -17.48
CA LEU A 271 0.82 -20.76 -17.01
C LEU A 271 -0.22 -21.78 -17.44
N ILE A 272 -1.01 -22.27 -16.49
CA ILE A 272 -2.29 -22.97 -16.75
C ILE A 272 -3.42 -22.07 -16.24
N LYS A 273 -4.25 -21.55 -17.15
CA LYS A 273 -5.34 -20.64 -16.79
C LYS A 273 -6.39 -21.37 -15.95
N ALA A 274 -7.06 -20.62 -15.08
CA ALA A 274 -8.15 -21.09 -14.25
C ALA A 274 -9.25 -20.04 -14.19
N ASP A 275 -10.17 -20.10 -15.16
CA ASP A 275 -11.22 -19.08 -15.35
C ASP A 275 -12.44 -19.30 -14.44
N SER A 276 -12.47 -20.38 -13.66
CA SER A 276 -13.49 -20.69 -12.66
C SER A 276 -12.91 -21.54 -11.52
N GLU A 277 -13.59 -21.62 -10.37
CA GLU A 277 -13.15 -22.43 -9.21
C GLU A 277 -13.00 -23.92 -9.58
N ASN A 278 -13.92 -24.46 -10.38
CA ASN A 278 -13.85 -25.84 -10.87
C ASN A 278 -12.66 -26.05 -11.82
N ALA A 279 -12.37 -25.06 -12.68
CA ALA A 279 -11.18 -25.08 -13.53
C ALA A 279 -9.88 -24.98 -12.70
N ALA A 280 -9.91 -24.32 -11.53
CA ALA A 280 -8.74 -24.16 -10.68
C ALA A 280 -8.22 -25.48 -10.09
N VAL A 281 -9.11 -26.42 -9.76
CA VAL A 281 -8.72 -27.76 -9.25
C VAL A 281 -8.05 -28.59 -10.34
N GLY A 282 -8.63 -28.60 -11.55
CA GLY A 282 -8.02 -29.27 -12.71
C GLY A 282 -6.67 -28.65 -13.09
N ALA A 283 -6.58 -27.32 -13.10
CA ALA A 283 -5.35 -26.58 -13.36
C ALA A 283 -4.26 -26.87 -12.32
N GLU A 284 -4.63 -27.01 -11.04
CA GLU A 284 -3.68 -27.37 -9.98
C GLU A 284 -3.09 -28.78 -10.17
N SER A 285 -3.93 -29.76 -10.54
CA SER A 285 -3.44 -31.12 -10.81
C SER A 285 -2.47 -31.14 -11.99
N THR A 286 -2.82 -30.45 -13.08
CA THR A 286 -1.99 -30.35 -14.28
C THR A 286 -0.66 -29.67 -13.99
N ILE A 287 -0.67 -28.50 -13.34
CA ILE A 287 0.55 -27.77 -13.04
C ILE A 287 1.45 -28.59 -12.10
N ARG A 288 0.91 -29.35 -11.15
CA ARG A 288 1.72 -30.20 -10.25
C ARG A 288 2.43 -31.32 -10.99
N LYS A 289 1.81 -31.91 -12.03
CA LYS A 289 2.46 -32.91 -12.90
C LYS A 289 3.61 -32.30 -13.68
N ILE A 290 3.38 -31.15 -14.33
CA ILE A 290 4.41 -30.40 -15.07
C ILE A 290 5.57 -30.01 -14.15
N TYR A 291 5.28 -29.60 -12.92
CA TYR A 291 6.31 -29.30 -11.92
C TYR A 291 7.16 -30.52 -11.55
N GLY A 292 6.54 -31.70 -11.46
CA GLY A 292 7.25 -32.97 -11.28
C GLY A 292 8.25 -33.23 -12.40
N GLU A 293 7.83 -33.06 -13.65
CA GLU A 293 8.70 -33.21 -14.83
C GLU A 293 9.84 -32.19 -14.84
N ALA A 294 9.52 -30.91 -14.57
CA ALA A 294 10.51 -29.85 -14.50
C ALA A 294 11.57 -30.10 -13.41
N ARG A 295 11.18 -30.67 -12.26
CA ARG A 295 12.11 -31.06 -11.20
C ARG A 295 12.95 -32.29 -11.52
N SER A 296 12.45 -33.19 -12.36
CA SER A 296 13.18 -34.36 -12.83
C SER A 296 14.25 -34.04 -13.87
N GLY A 297 14.39 -32.76 -14.27
CA GLY A 297 15.43 -32.29 -15.17
C GLY A 297 14.98 -32.13 -16.63
N THR A 298 13.69 -32.33 -16.93
CA THR A 298 13.15 -32.02 -18.26
C THR A 298 13.36 -30.55 -18.60
N ASP A 299 13.73 -30.25 -19.85
CA ASP A 299 13.96 -28.86 -20.28
C ASP A 299 12.69 -28.01 -20.09
N PHE A 300 12.83 -26.98 -19.27
CA PHE A 300 11.75 -26.08 -18.90
C PHE A 300 11.15 -25.36 -20.12
N SER A 301 11.98 -25.00 -21.09
CA SER A 301 11.54 -24.29 -22.29
C SER A 301 10.65 -25.17 -23.16
N SER A 302 10.93 -26.46 -23.22
CA SER A 302 10.13 -27.45 -23.93
C SER A 302 8.77 -27.67 -23.25
N LEU A 303 8.77 -27.83 -21.92
CA LEU A 303 7.53 -27.89 -21.14
C LEU A 303 6.68 -26.62 -21.31
N ALA A 304 7.31 -25.45 -21.34
CA ALA A 304 6.62 -24.19 -21.55
C ALA A 304 5.98 -24.10 -22.94
N ARG A 305 6.70 -24.50 -24.00
CA ARG A 305 6.12 -24.56 -25.36
C ARG A 305 4.96 -25.53 -25.48
N GLN A 306 5.03 -26.64 -24.76
CA GLN A 306 4.02 -27.70 -24.83
C GLN A 306 2.76 -27.36 -24.04
N TYR A 307 2.91 -26.80 -22.83
CA TYR A 307 1.81 -26.70 -21.87
C TYR A 307 1.40 -25.28 -21.50
N SER A 308 2.28 -24.29 -21.66
CA SER A 308 1.96 -22.93 -21.21
C SER A 308 0.88 -22.30 -22.07
N GLN A 309 -0.10 -21.70 -21.42
CA GLN A 309 -1.21 -20.96 -22.02
C GLN A 309 -0.95 -19.45 -22.02
N ASP A 310 0.27 -19.02 -21.75
CA ASP A 310 0.71 -17.63 -21.82
C ASP A 310 1.33 -17.29 -23.18
N ALA A 311 1.35 -16.01 -23.55
CA ALA A 311 1.94 -15.55 -24.81
C ALA A 311 3.44 -15.86 -24.92
N SER A 312 4.16 -15.97 -23.79
CA SER A 312 5.58 -16.34 -23.76
C SER A 312 5.85 -17.82 -24.12
N ALA A 313 4.83 -18.67 -24.23
CA ALA A 313 4.97 -20.11 -24.47
C ALA A 313 5.87 -20.43 -25.67
N GLY A 314 5.68 -19.75 -26.81
CA GLY A 314 6.49 -19.96 -28.03
C GLY A 314 7.98 -19.70 -27.82
N ASN A 315 8.32 -18.75 -26.93
CA ASN A 315 9.69 -18.43 -26.52
C ASN A 315 10.17 -19.26 -25.33
N GLY A 316 9.58 -20.43 -25.10
CA GLY A 316 9.94 -21.29 -23.97
C GLY A 316 9.59 -20.68 -22.61
N GLY A 317 8.57 -19.82 -22.57
CA GLY A 317 8.12 -19.17 -21.34
C GLY A 317 8.98 -18.01 -20.86
N ASP A 318 9.97 -17.54 -21.63
CA ASP A 318 10.87 -16.44 -21.22
C ASP A 318 10.10 -15.12 -21.10
N LEU A 319 10.17 -14.53 -19.91
CA LEU A 319 9.56 -13.23 -19.58
C LEU A 319 10.53 -12.06 -19.80
N GLY A 320 11.79 -12.33 -20.15
CA GLY A 320 12.83 -11.32 -20.22
C GLY A 320 13.21 -10.77 -18.84
N TRP A 321 13.84 -9.60 -18.82
CA TRP A 321 14.23 -8.91 -17.60
C TRP A 321 13.09 -8.04 -17.07
N PHE A 322 12.70 -8.24 -15.83
CA PHE A 322 11.73 -7.40 -15.14
C PHE A 322 12.24 -6.99 -13.76
N ALA A 323 11.75 -5.86 -13.25
CA ALA A 323 12.02 -5.37 -11.91
C ALA A 323 10.80 -5.60 -11.00
N ASP A 324 10.97 -5.37 -9.70
CA ASP A 324 9.88 -5.41 -8.74
C ASP A 324 8.76 -4.41 -9.09
N GLY A 325 7.52 -4.81 -8.82
CA GLY A 325 6.29 -4.06 -9.12
C GLY A 325 5.81 -4.18 -10.56
N VAL A 326 6.48 -4.95 -11.41
CA VAL A 326 6.04 -5.23 -12.80
C VAL A 326 5.11 -6.44 -12.84
N MET A 327 5.36 -7.44 -12.00
CA MET A 327 4.55 -8.67 -11.94
C MET A 327 3.53 -8.60 -10.79
N VAL A 328 2.58 -9.54 -10.76
CA VAL A 328 1.60 -9.61 -9.67
C VAL A 328 2.26 -10.08 -8.36
N PRO A 329 1.80 -9.64 -7.18
CA PRO A 329 2.52 -9.86 -5.92
C PRO A 329 2.85 -11.33 -5.61
N ALA A 330 1.90 -12.25 -5.82
CA ALA A 330 2.12 -13.68 -5.59
C ALA A 330 3.21 -14.27 -6.50
N PHE A 331 3.32 -13.77 -7.74
CA PHE A 331 4.38 -14.18 -8.66
C PHE A 331 5.74 -13.62 -8.21
N GLU A 332 5.80 -12.35 -7.81
CA GLU A 332 7.04 -11.72 -7.34
C GLU A 332 7.57 -12.37 -6.06
N GLU A 333 6.69 -12.65 -5.09
CA GLU A 333 7.07 -13.34 -3.86
C GLU A 333 7.69 -14.72 -4.14
N ALA A 334 7.12 -15.44 -5.11
CA ALA A 334 7.67 -16.72 -5.54
C ALA A 334 9.02 -16.56 -6.23
N VAL A 335 9.21 -15.57 -7.10
CA VAL A 335 10.51 -15.26 -7.73
C VAL A 335 11.56 -14.92 -6.67
N HIS A 336 11.20 -14.12 -5.66
CA HIS A 336 12.11 -13.71 -4.59
C HIS A 336 12.58 -14.87 -3.69
N ALA A 337 11.77 -15.91 -3.58
CA ALA A 337 12.11 -17.12 -2.84
C ALA A 337 13.08 -18.06 -3.60
N LEU A 338 13.33 -17.82 -4.89
CA LEU A 338 14.16 -18.67 -5.74
C LEU A 338 15.62 -18.21 -5.81
N LYS A 339 16.49 -19.18 -6.04
CA LYS A 339 17.88 -18.96 -6.49
C LYS A 339 17.95 -19.05 -8.02
N PRO A 340 18.91 -18.36 -8.67
CA PRO A 340 19.17 -18.56 -10.10
C PRO A 340 19.35 -20.05 -10.44
N GLY A 341 18.72 -20.49 -11.52
CA GLY A 341 18.61 -21.89 -11.96
C GLY A 341 17.47 -22.69 -11.31
N GLN A 342 16.84 -22.21 -10.24
CA GLN A 342 15.85 -22.98 -9.48
C GLN A 342 14.45 -22.89 -10.10
N VAL A 343 13.74 -24.03 -10.08
CA VAL A 343 12.30 -24.13 -10.38
C VAL A 343 11.51 -24.06 -9.06
N GLY A 344 10.57 -23.13 -8.97
CA GLY A 344 9.69 -22.94 -7.81
C GLY A 344 8.46 -23.83 -7.82
N ALA A 345 7.90 -24.03 -6.63
CA ALA A 345 6.63 -24.74 -6.48
C ALA A 345 5.50 -24.00 -7.22
N PRO A 346 4.41 -24.68 -7.60
CA PRO A 346 3.27 -24.03 -8.24
C PRO A 346 2.67 -22.89 -7.41
N VAL A 347 2.38 -21.77 -8.06
CA VAL A 347 1.85 -20.54 -7.44
C VAL A 347 0.52 -20.18 -8.06
N ARG A 348 -0.50 -19.93 -7.23
CA ARG A 348 -1.81 -19.44 -7.69
C ARG A 348 -1.81 -17.92 -7.75
N THR A 349 -2.29 -17.38 -8.87
CA THR A 349 -2.52 -15.95 -9.07
C THR A 349 -3.93 -15.72 -9.63
N GLN A 350 -4.29 -14.47 -9.85
CA GLN A 350 -5.53 -14.10 -10.56
C GLN A 350 -5.60 -14.61 -12.02
N PHE A 351 -4.48 -15.05 -12.62
CA PHE A 351 -4.43 -15.55 -14.00
C PHE A 351 -4.49 -17.08 -14.10
N GLY A 352 -4.46 -17.78 -12.97
CA GLY A 352 -4.33 -19.23 -12.89
C GLY A 352 -3.09 -19.67 -12.13
N TRP A 353 -2.58 -20.85 -12.47
CA TRP A 353 -1.44 -21.49 -11.83
C TRP A 353 -0.16 -21.32 -12.64
N HIS A 354 0.92 -21.02 -11.93
CA HIS A 354 2.24 -20.74 -12.50
C HIS A 354 3.29 -21.68 -11.93
N ILE A 355 4.19 -22.18 -12.77
CA ILE A 355 5.52 -22.63 -12.32
C ILE A 355 6.52 -21.61 -12.82
N ILE A 356 7.47 -21.25 -11.97
CA ILE A 356 8.44 -20.21 -12.26
C ILE A 356 9.83 -20.81 -12.16
N LYS A 357 10.65 -20.59 -13.18
CA LYS A 357 12.09 -20.86 -13.14
C LYS A 357 12.83 -19.53 -13.15
N LEU A 358 13.59 -19.27 -12.09
CA LEU A 358 14.44 -18.09 -12.06
C LEU A 358 15.75 -18.41 -12.79
N ASN A 359 16.03 -17.70 -13.88
CA ASN A 359 17.26 -17.94 -14.65
C ASN A 359 18.41 -17.12 -14.10
N GLU A 360 18.22 -15.81 -13.95
CA GLU A 360 19.26 -14.90 -13.53
C GLU A 360 18.72 -13.78 -12.65
N VAL A 361 19.62 -13.21 -11.86
CA VAL A 361 19.39 -12.00 -11.07
C VAL A 361 20.55 -11.07 -11.33
N ARG A 362 20.26 -9.80 -11.64
CA ARG A 362 21.27 -8.77 -11.78
C ARG A 362 20.85 -7.52 -11.06
N ASP A 363 21.82 -6.80 -10.53
CA ASP A 363 21.65 -5.41 -10.13
C ASP A 363 22.00 -4.56 -11.35
N ALA A 364 20.97 -4.08 -12.03
CA ALA A 364 21.10 -3.26 -13.24
C ALA A 364 20.14 -2.09 -13.19
N GLY A 365 20.05 -1.35 -14.30
CA GLY A 365 19.20 -0.16 -14.39
C GLY A 365 20.04 1.05 -14.75
N THR A 366 19.73 1.64 -15.89
CA THR A 366 20.19 2.97 -16.27
C THR A 366 19.82 3.99 -15.18
N PRO A 367 20.55 5.12 -15.07
CA PRO A 367 20.18 6.21 -14.19
C PRO A 367 18.69 6.55 -14.23
N GLN A 368 18.14 6.62 -15.44
CA GLN A 368 16.74 6.93 -15.68
C GLN A 368 15.80 5.86 -15.13
N GLU A 369 16.08 4.57 -15.34
CA GLU A 369 15.26 3.47 -14.81
C GLU A 369 15.27 3.46 -13.28
N ARG A 370 16.44 3.70 -12.66
CA ARG A 370 16.56 3.76 -11.20
C ARG A 370 15.76 4.92 -10.60
N ILE A 371 15.80 6.09 -11.25
CA ILE A 371 14.96 7.25 -10.88
C ILE A 371 13.47 6.91 -11.06
N ARG A 372 13.06 6.33 -12.19
CA ARG A 372 11.65 5.95 -12.42
C ARG A 372 11.14 4.99 -11.35
N ASN A 373 11.95 4.01 -10.98
CA ASN A 373 11.57 3.06 -9.93
C ASN A 373 11.51 3.70 -8.54
N SER A 374 12.44 4.60 -8.20
CA SER A 374 12.39 5.32 -6.92
C SER A 374 11.12 6.18 -6.82
N VAL A 375 10.73 6.82 -7.93
CA VAL A 375 9.45 7.54 -8.06
C VAL A 375 8.26 6.59 -7.94
N ARG A 376 8.28 5.44 -8.62
CA ARG A 376 7.21 4.43 -8.53
C ARG A 376 7.00 3.99 -7.08
N GLN A 377 8.07 3.64 -6.37
CA GLN A 377 8.00 3.23 -4.96
C GLN A 377 7.48 4.35 -4.06
N TYR A 378 7.91 5.60 -4.32
CA TYR A 378 7.43 6.76 -3.59
C TYR A 378 5.92 6.98 -3.78
N ILE A 379 5.45 6.99 -5.03
CA ILE A 379 4.02 7.16 -5.35
C ILE A 379 3.21 5.99 -4.79
N PHE A 380 3.70 4.76 -4.91
CA PHE A 380 3.05 3.57 -4.34
C PHE A 380 2.88 3.73 -2.83
N GLN A 381 3.93 4.15 -2.11
CA GLN A 381 3.87 4.33 -0.67
C GLN A 381 2.86 5.42 -0.28
N GLN A 382 2.85 6.56 -0.98
CA GLN A 382 1.86 7.62 -0.77
C GLN A 382 0.42 7.11 -0.98
N LYS A 383 0.19 6.35 -2.06
CA LYS A 383 -1.12 5.76 -2.33
C LYS A 383 -1.51 4.69 -1.31
N ALA A 384 -0.58 3.87 -0.84
CA ALA A 384 -0.84 2.84 0.17
C ALA A 384 -1.25 3.46 1.53
N GLU A 385 -0.56 4.54 1.93
CA GLU A 385 -0.92 5.33 3.10
C GLU A 385 -2.32 5.93 2.93
N GLN A 386 -2.59 6.56 1.78
CA GLN A 386 -3.90 7.14 1.48
C GLN A 386 -5.02 6.09 1.40
N ALA A 387 -4.75 4.92 0.85
CA ALA A 387 -5.70 3.81 0.77
C ALA A 387 -6.12 3.34 2.16
N THR A 388 -5.17 3.28 3.10
CA THR A 388 -5.45 2.92 4.50
C THR A 388 -6.27 3.98 5.19
N VAL A 389 -5.97 5.27 4.97
CA VAL A 389 -6.74 6.40 5.51
C VAL A 389 -8.17 6.39 4.96
N ASN A 390 -8.33 6.19 3.65
CA ASN A 390 -9.64 6.11 3.00
C ASN A 390 -10.45 4.94 3.52
N LEU A 391 -9.83 3.75 3.65
CA LEU A 391 -10.47 2.58 4.25
C LEU A 391 -11.05 2.90 5.63
N LEU A 392 -10.24 3.48 6.52
CA LEU A 392 -10.70 3.83 7.87
C LEU A 392 -11.82 4.87 7.84
N ARG A 393 -11.69 5.91 7.00
CA ARG A 393 -12.73 6.93 6.84
C ARG A 393 -14.05 6.32 6.39
N ASP A 394 -14.02 5.45 5.39
CA ASP A 394 -15.21 4.83 4.83
C ASP A 394 -15.86 3.89 5.86
N LEU A 395 -15.05 3.13 6.61
CA LEU A 395 -15.55 2.29 7.70
C LEU A 395 -16.20 3.09 8.83
N HIS A 396 -15.60 4.20 9.25
CA HIS A 396 -16.18 5.10 10.25
C HIS A 396 -17.47 5.75 9.77
N SER A 397 -17.55 6.13 8.49
CA SER A 397 -18.75 6.77 7.94
C SER A 397 -19.98 5.85 7.90
N GLY A 398 -19.74 4.54 7.81
CA GLY A 398 -20.80 3.52 7.76
C GLY A 398 -21.02 2.77 9.07
N ALA A 399 -20.37 3.18 10.16
CA ALA A 399 -20.41 2.49 11.44
C ALA A 399 -20.98 3.37 12.56
N TYR A 400 -21.63 2.74 13.53
CA TYR A 400 -22.00 3.36 14.79
C TYR A 400 -20.85 3.21 15.80
N VAL A 401 -20.31 4.33 16.29
CA VAL A 401 -19.23 4.33 17.30
C VAL A 401 -19.64 5.19 18.50
N ASP A 402 -19.62 4.58 19.68
CA ASP A 402 -19.95 5.22 20.96
C ASP A 402 -18.83 4.97 21.99
N ILE A 403 -18.26 6.05 22.54
CA ILE A 403 -17.13 6.00 23.49
C ILE A 403 -17.63 6.44 24.87
N ARG A 404 -17.33 5.65 25.92
CA ARG A 404 -17.92 5.76 27.27
C ARG A 404 -16.98 6.28 28.35
#